data_AF-A0A8S1HHK2-F1
#
_entry.id   AF-A0A8S1HHK2-F1
#
_cell.length_a   1.000
_cell.length_b   1.000
_cell.length_c   1.000
_cell.angle_alpha   90.00
_cell.angle_beta   90.00
_cell.angle_gamma   90.00
#
_symmetry.space_group_name_H-M   'P 1'
#
loop_
_entity.id
_entity.type
_entity.pdbx_description
1 polymer ?
#
loop_
_entity_poly.entity_id
_entity_poly.type
_entity_poly.pdbx_seq_one_letter_code
_entity_poly.pdbx_strand_id
1 'polypeptide(L)'
;MRPGTHGKLLERLIGFRFSQLTIGAHVDEKTCPEDCEDISFSSIVFGGKLVHSEILSLLPSDWEETKEKRLAKYQKALEVIPNDRIPVVRNVQQLALELQEFVSEATQIFDQKGDAPSSTVACMAPNGRSFEAFLNQINAQESFWERITAYVQRSLARELNSTTLCIGIRLDDDGSIDENFPSQVNTSLASLALLHLSEIENALQTPSFNYGLKMMRENTRKIVLTMALPLIRDMRDCVKKMYDNEERVGEIAQDCRLVGLRYSPFLDASLFYTTLNFQNFIFSNYFDEIRKITTRISQLRNRVKMVNWHNHNINLKEFESLYREGAKDHSEIEETLKLRKLIVADIAEAVEPLKKSLAAALEARGRFLSKAGMENNVSRIEPIRQSVQCLKEMIRKIPSLKKSRFIRGEWLSRLRSQVLLAQSYSATPQYDEVNLLHIKFYFAHFKQETIAQERSYNMFLLLAEIGGTIGLYVGATLLTVAETVVFFFERKTRNYLLKKNYV
;
A
#
# COMPACT_ATOMS: atom_id res chain seq x y z
N MET A 1 7.57 43.47 19.10
CA MET A 1 6.79 42.21 19.08
C MET A 1 5.34 42.55 19.33
N ARG A 2 4.45 42.39 18.34
CA ARG A 2 3.00 42.61 18.47
C ARG A 2 2.33 41.26 18.79
N PRO A 3 1.63 41.11 19.93
CA PRO A 3 0.79 39.94 20.19
C PRO A 3 -0.63 40.26 19.73
N GLY A 4 -1.04 39.78 18.55
CA GLY A 4 -2.36 40.13 18.00
C GLY A 4 -2.88 39.24 16.89
N THR A 5 -2.28 38.08 16.65
CA THR A 5 -2.57 37.26 15.46
C THR A 5 -3.06 35.84 15.76
N HIS A 6 -3.06 35.38 17.01
CA HIS A 6 -3.49 34.01 17.33
C HIS A 6 -5.00 33.85 17.57
N GLY A 7 -5.73 34.91 17.98
CA GLY A 7 -7.18 34.83 18.26
C GLY A 7 -8.06 34.68 17.01
N LYS A 8 -7.68 35.31 15.90
CA LYS A 8 -8.51 35.33 14.67
C LYS A 8 -8.47 34.03 13.85
N LEU A 9 -7.52 33.13 14.14
CA LEU A 9 -7.39 31.87 13.40
C LEU A 9 -8.33 30.76 13.93
N LEU A 10 -8.75 30.85 15.20
CA LEU A 10 -9.67 29.90 15.83
C LEU A 10 -11.15 30.20 15.52
N GLU A 11 -11.54 31.46 15.34
CA GLU A 11 -12.92 31.83 14.99
C GLU A 11 -13.37 31.29 13.62
N ARG A 12 -12.43 31.05 12.70
CA ARG A 12 -12.74 30.53 11.35
C ARG A 12 -12.97 29.02 11.29
N LEU A 13 -12.56 28.24 12.29
CA LEU A 13 -12.64 26.78 12.24
C LEU A 13 -13.92 26.18 12.85
N ILE A 14 -14.64 26.93 13.68
CA ILE A 14 -15.72 26.34 14.50
C ILE A 14 -17.07 27.07 14.32
N GLY A 15 -17.13 28.19 13.60
CA GLY A 15 -18.42 28.84 13.26
C GLY A 15 -19.26 29.29 14.47
N PHE A 16 -18.70 29.27 15.67
CA PHE A 16 -19.33 29.80 16.87
C PHE A 16 -18.89 31.25 17.06
N ARG A 17 -19.85 32.16 16.94
CA ARG A 17 -19.67 33.56 17.33
C ARG A 17 -19.59 33.58 18.86
N PHE A 18 -18.39 33.81 19.41
CA PHE A 18 -18.23 34.06 20.83
C PHE A 18 -18.88 35.41 21.16
N SER A 19 -20.16 35.40 21.49
CA SER A 19 -20.69 36.37 22.44
C SER A 19 -19.98 36.09 23.75
N GLN A 20 -19.13 37.01 24.21
CA GLN A 20 -18.63 37.02 25.58
C GLN A 20 -19.83 36.78 26.49
N LEU A 21 -19.89 35.60 27.11
CA LEU A 21 -20.85 35.31 28.16
C LEU A 21 -20.35 36.06 29.39
N THR A 22 -20.59 37.37 29.42
CA THR A 22 -20.69 38.13 30.66
C THR A 22 -21.87 37.53 31.41
N ILE A 23 -21.57 36.69 32.39
CA ILE A 23 -22.53 36.32 33.44
C ILE A 23 -22.81 37.62 34.18
N GLY A 24 -23.84 38.34 33.73
CA GLY A 24 -24.24 39.60 34.33
C GLY A 24 -24.77 39.34 35.73
N ALA A 25 -23.96 39.67 36.74
CA ALA A 25 -24.54 40.15 37.98
C ALA A 25 -25.29 41.44 37.61
N HIS A 26 -26.59 41.45 37.91
CA HIS A 26 -27.47 42.60 37.72
C HIS A 26 -26.92 43.75 38.57
N VAL A 27 -26.12 44.64 37.98
CA VAL A 27 -25.64 45.87 38.61
C VAL A 27 -26.14 47.01 37.73
N ASP A 28 -27.01 47.83 38.31
CA ASP A 28 -27.68 48.95 37.65
C ASP A 28 -26.69 49.89 36.95
N GLU A 29 -26.94 50.12 35.67
CA GLU A 29 -26.07 50.83 34.72
C GLU A 29 -25.98 52.36 34.94
N LYS A 30 -26.27 52.88 36.14
CA LYS A 30 -26.38 54.34 36.39
C LYS A 30 -25.60 54.91 37.56
N THR A 31 -24.83 54.13 38.30
CA THR A 31 -23.87 54.69 39.28
C THR A 31 -22.74 53.70 39.51
N CYS A 32 -21.58 53.90 38.88
CA CYS A 32 -20.31 53.43 39.44
C CYS A 32 -19.74 54.63 40.22
N PRO A 33 -19.93 54.70 41.56
CA PRO A 33 -19.12 55.59 42.36
C PRO A 33 -17.67 55.07 42.32
N GLU A 34 -16.73 55.97 42.58
CA GLU A 34 -15.29 55.75 42.40
C GLU A 34 -14.78 54.39 42.92
N ASP A 35 -13.86 53.79 42.17
CA ASP A 35 -13.19 52.50 42.37
C ASP A 35 -14.04 51.24 42.08
N CYS A 36 -14.23 50.94 40.79
CA CYS A 36 -14.87 49.70 40.35
C CYS A 36 -13.80 48.61 40.11
N GLU A 37 -13.84 47.54 40.90
CA GLU A 37 -12.99 46.34 40.74
C GLU A 37 -13.66 45.37 39.76
N ASP A 38 -13.06 45.16 38.58
CA ASP A 38 -13.49 44.11 37.67
C ASP A 38 -12.73 42.81 37.99
N ILE A 39 -13.48 41.83 38.49
CA ILE A 39 -12.95 40.48 38.75
C ILE A 39 -13.14 39.66 37.48
N SER A 40 -12.04 39.34 36.80
CA SER A 40 -12.06 38.45 35.63
C SER A 40 -11.19 37.22 35.87
N PHE A 41 -11.71 36.04 35.51
CA PHE A 41 -10.97 34.78 35.65
C PHE A 41 -10.34 34.42 34.30
N SER A 42 -9.01 34.38 34.24
CA SER A 42 -8.26 34.01 33.04
C SER A 42 -8.00 32.50 33.01
N SER A 43 -8.38 31.86 31.91
CA SER A 43 -8.24 30.42 31.58
C SER A 43 -9.32 29.46 32.12
N ILE A 44 -10.26 29.14 31.22
CA ILE A 44 -11.06 27.91 31.28
C ILE A 44 -10.32 26.87 30.46
N VAL A 45 -9.93 25.74 31.08
CA VAL A 45 -9.26 24.63 30.38
C VAL A 45 -10.26 23.51 30.17
N PHE A 46 -10.43 23.06 28.91
CA PHE A 46 -11.24 21.89 28.58
C PHE A 46 -10.41 20.63 28.80
N GLY A 47 -10.84 19.75 29.71
CA GLY A 47 -10.10 18.53 30.06
C GLY A 47 -10.85 17.22 29.80
N GLY A 48 -10.17 16.30 29.09
CA GLY A 48 -10.10 14.86 29.39
C GLY A 48 -11.17 13.90 28.81
N LYS A 49 -10.72 12.73 28.31
CA LYS A 49 -11.58 11.59 27.99
C LYS A 49 -12.32 11.08 29.23
N LEU A 50 -13.59 10.77 29.07
CA LEU A 50 -14.48 10.15 30.05
C LEU A 50 -13.94 8.78 30.54
N VAL A 51 -13.80 8.60 31.85
CA VAL A 51 -13.52 7.30 32.48
C VAL A 51 -14.85 6.67 32.91
N HIS A 52 -15.12 5.43 32.49
CA HIS A 52 -16.43 4.78 32.65
C HIS A 52 -16.94 4.73 34.11
N SER A 53 -16.03 4.69 35.09
CA SER A 53 -16.38 4.71 36.53
C SER A 53 -16.89 6.07 37.03
N GLU A 54 -16.49 7.17 36.41
CA GLU A 54 -16.98 8.52 36.77
C GLU A 54 -18.36 8.81 36.15
N ILE A 55 -18.73 8.10 35.08
CA ILE A 55 -19.99 8.30 34.38
C ILE A 55 -21.18 7.91 35.25
N LEU A 56 -21.08 6.75 35.90
CA LEU A 56 -22.17 6.18 36.70
C LEU A 56 -22.55 7.06 37.91
N SER A 57 -21.61 7.84 38.46
CA SER A 57 -21.89 8.76 39.57
C SER A 57 -22.44 10.13 39.13
N LEU A 58 -22.29 10.48 37.85
CA LEU A 58 -22.76 11.75 37.28
C LEU A 58 -24.12 11.63 36.60
N LEU A 59 -24.54 10.41 36.28
CA LEU A 59 -25.82 10.14 35.65
C LEU A 59 -26.95 10.04 36.70
N PRO A 60 -28.16 10.54 36.38
CA PRO A 60 -29.33 10.32 37.22
C PRO A 60 -29.58 8.82 37.44
N SER A 61 -30.17 8.46 38.60
CA SER A 61 -30.56 7.07 38.92
C SER A 61 -31.43 6.43 37.83
N ASP A 62 -32.24 7.25 37.15
CA ASP A 62 -33.22 6.81 36.16
C ASP A 62 -32.69 6.99 34.71
N TRP A 63 -31.37 7.12 34.55
CA TRP A 63 -30.75 7.37 33.24
C TRP A 63 -31.07 6.28 32.23
N GLU A 64 -30.95 5.00 32.60
CA GLU A 64 -31.21 3.88 31.68
C GLU A 64 -32.66 3.91 31.16
N GLU A 65 -33.64 4.15 32.03
CA GLU A 65 -35.04 4.25 31.63
C GLU A 65 -35.29 5.47 30.72
N THR A 66 -34.62 6.59 31.02
CA THR A 66 -34.70 7.82 30.23
C THR A 66 -34.06 7.64 28.84
N LYS A 67 -32.93 6.94 28.79
CA LYS A 67 -32.19 6.58 27.57
C LYS A 67 -33.04 5.71 26.68
N GLU A 68 -33.64 4.63 27.21
CA GLU A 68 -34.55 3.77 26.45
C GLU A 68 -35.75 4.54 25.91
N LYS A 69 -36.40 5.39 26.71
CA LYS A 69 -37.53 6.22 26.27
C LYS A 69 -37.14 7.19 25.13
N ARG A 70 -35.96 7.82 25.22
CA ARG A 70 -35.46 8.73 24.17
C ARG A 70 -35.10 7.98 22.91
N LEU A 71 -34.43 6.82 23.02
CA LEU A 71 -34.11 5.96 21.89
C LEU A 71 -35.36 5.42 21.20
N ALA A 72 -36.40 5.02 21.94
CA ALA A 72 -37.66 4.58 21.34
C ALA A 72 -38.35 5.68 20.53
N LYS A 73 -38.31 6.93 20.99
CA LYS A 73 -38.81 8.09 20.24
C LYS A 73 -37.95 8.36 19.00
N TYR A 74 -36.63 8.26 19.14
CA TYR A 74 -35.69 8.47 18.05
C TYR A 74 -35.81 7.39 16.97
N GLN A 75 -36.02 6.13 17.35
CA GLN A 75 -36.24 5.01 16.45
C GLN A 75 -37.51 5.20 15.62
N LYS A 76 -38.62 5.66 16.23
CA LYS A 76 -39.84 6.05 15.51
C LYS A 76 -39.60 7.17 14.50
N ALA A 77 -38.74 8.14 14.84
CA ALA A 77 -38.38 9.20 13.91
C ALA A 77 -37.49 8.70 12.75
N LEU A 78 -36.56 7.78 13.02
CA LEU A 78 -35.72 7.14 12.00
C LEU A 78 -36.53 6.34 10.97
N GLU A 79 -37.60 5.67 11.39
CA GLU A 79 -38.48 4.92 10.50
C GLU A 79 -39.20 5.81 9.47
N VAL A 80 -39.37 7.11 9.77
CA VAL A 80 -40.00 8.09 8.87
C VAL A 80 -38.97 8.72 7.91
N ILE A 81 -37.70 8.73 8.29
CA ILE A 81 -36.64 9.36 7.49
C ILE A 81 -36.21 8.40 6.37
N PRO A 82 -36.21 8.85 5.10
CA PRO A 82 -35.65 8.07 4.01
C PRO A 82 -34.19 7.66 4.28
N ASN A 83 -33.85 6.39 4.02
CA ASN A 83 -32.53 5.83 4.31
C ASN A 83 -31.37 6.59 3.63
N ASP A 84 -31.61 7.19 2.46
CA ASP A 84 -30.64 8.02 1.74
C ASP A 84 -30.28 9.31 2.46
N ARG A 85 -31.10 9.76 3.41
CA ARG A 85 -30.83 10.96 4.23
C ARG A 85 -30.06 10.65 5.51
N ILE A 86 -29.97 9.38 5.90
CA ILE A 86 -29.25 8.96 7.11
C ILE A 86 -27.74 8.94 6.79
N PRO A 87 -26.91 9.78 7.45
CA PRO A 87 -25.49 9.89 7.12
C PRO A 87 -24.72 8.57 7.23
N VAL A 88 -25.00 7.77 8.26
CA VAL A 88 -24.37 6.46 8.46
C VAL A 88 -24.70 5.52 7.30
N VAL A 89 -25.97 5.45 6.87
CA VAL A 89 -26.39 4.60 5.75
C VAL A 89 -25.71 5.00 4.45
N ARG A 90 -25.58 6.30 4.17
CA ARG A 90 -24.84 6.80 2.99
C ARG A 90 -23.37 6.39 3.02
N ASN A 91 -22.71 6.54 4.17
CA ASN A 91 -21.30 6.19 4.31
C ASN A 91 -21.08 4.68 4.18
N VAL A 92 -21.98 3.87 4.76
CA VAL A 92 -21.95 2.41 4.61
C VAL A 92 -22.21 2.00 3.16
N GLN A 93 -23.15 2.65 2.46
CA GLN A 93 -23.37 2.42 1.03
C GLN A 93 -22.12 2.77 0.20
N GLN A 94 -21.41 3.84 0.54
CA GLN A 94 -20.15 4.19 -0.11
C GLN A 94 -19.08 3.12 0.12
N LEU A 95 -18.93 2.62 1.35
CA LEU A 95 -18.02 1.51 1.65
C LEU A 95 -18.40 0.24 0.88
N ALA A 96 -19.69 -0.04 0.75
CA ALA A 96 -20.20 -1.17 -0.02
C ALA A 96 -19.88 -1.05 -1.51
N LEU A 97 -20.04 0.15 -2.10
CA LEU A 97 -19.66 0.40 -3.49
C LEU A 97 -18.17 0.22 -3.72
N GLU A 98 -17.33 0.73 -2.80
CA GLU A 98 -15.86 0.55 -2.87
C GLU A 98 -15.47 -0.94 -2.81
N LEU A 99 -16.18 -1.75 -2.00
CA LEU A 99 -16.00 -3.19 -1.93
C LEU A 99 -16.48 -3.91 -3.21
N GLN A 100 -17.67 -3.55 -3.72
CA GLN A 100 -18.25 -4.14 -4.93
C GLN A 100 -17.38 -3.88 -6.16
N GLU A 101 -16.87 -2.66 -6.31
CA GLU A 101 -15.93 -2.29 -7.38
C GLU A 101 -14.68 -3.18 -7.31
N PHE A 102 -14.07 -3.29 -6.12
CA PHE A 102 -12.91 -4.15 -5.92
C PHE A 102 -13.19 -5.62 -6.23
N VAL A 103 -14.30 -6.19 -5.72
CA VAL A 103 -14.67 -7.60 -5.98
C VAL A 103 -14.87 -7.82 -7.47
N SER A 104 -15.57 -6.92 -8.17
CA SER A 104 -15.82 -7.04 -9.61
C SER A 104 -14.53 -7.02 -10.43
N GLU A 105 -13.61 -6.12 -10.08
CA GLU A 105 -12.32 -5.98 -10.76
C GLU A 105 -11.40 -7.18 -10.45
N ALA A 106 -11.35 -7.62 -9.20
CA ALA A 106 -10.55 -8.77 -8.77
C ALA A 106 -11.08 -10.08 -9.39
N THR A 107 -12.39 -10.28 -9.45
CA THR A 107 -13.00 -11.41 -10.16
C THR A 107 -12.65 -11.37 -11.65
N GLN A 108 -12.71 -10.21 -12.31
CA GLN A 108 -12.33 -10.10 -13.73
C GLN A 108 -10.86 -10.47 -14.00
N ILE A 109 -9.97 -10.21 -13.03
CA ILE A 109 -8.53 -10.48 -13.16
C ILE A 109 -8.21 -11.94 -12.83
N PHE A 110 -8.77 -12.49 -11.76
CA PHE A 110 -8.36 -13.79 -11.20
C PHE A 110 -9.36 -14.93 -11.42
N ASP A 111 -10.58 -14.66 -11.89
CA ASP A 111 -11.68 -15.63 -12.00
C ASP A 111 -12.45 -15.42 -13.32
N GLN A 112 -11.88 -15.91 -14.43
CA GLN A 112 -12.37 -15.59 -15.79
C GLN A 112 -13.68 -16.29 -16.22
N LYS A 113 -14.31 -17.13 -15.39
CA LYS A 113 -15.64 -17.70 -15.71
C LYS A 113 -16.46 -17.90 -14.44
N GLY A 114 -17.54 -17.11 -14.33
CA GLY A 114 -18.41 -17.01 -13.16
C GLY A 114 -19.14 -18.26 -12.67
N ASP A 115 -18.86 -19.45 -13.21
CA ASP A 115 -19.49 -20.74 -12.84
C ASP A 115 -18.49 -21.91 -12.77
N ALA A 116 -17.18 -21.68 -12.93
CA ALA A 116 -16.21 -22.77 -12.81
C ALA A 116 -15.95 -23.09 -11.32
N PRO A 117 -15.80 -24.38 -10.94
CA PRO A 117 -15.50 -24.73 -9.56
C PRO A 117 -14.23 -24.01 -9.10
N SER A 118 -14.25 -23.59 -7.83
CA SER A 118 -13.34 -22.69 -7.10
C SER A 118 -11.85 -23.05 -7.09
N SER A 119 -11.42 -23.98 -7.94
CA SER A 119 -10.06 -24.49 -8.10
C SER A 119 -9.42 -24.15 -9.46
N THR A 120 -10.18 -23.59 -10.41
CA THR A 120 -9.63 -23.26 -11.74
C THR A 120 -8.90 -21.93 -11.70
N VAL A 121 -7.57 -22.00 -11.67
CA VAL A 121 -6.69 -20.84 -11.72
C VAL A 121 -6.81 -20.15 -13.08
N ALA A 122 -7.12 -18.86 -13.08
CA ALA A 122 -7.18 -18.05 -14.30
C ALA A 122 -5.90 -18.20 -15.14
N CYS A 123 -6.05 -18.11 -16.46
CA CYS A 123 -4.98 -18.30 -17.45
C CYS A 123 -4.40 -19.73 -17.59
N MET A 124 -4.66 -20.66 -16.67
CA MET A 124 -4.16 -22.05 -16.70
C MET A 124 -5.28 -23.11 -16.82
N ALA A 125 -6.35 -22.76 -17.52
CA ALA A 125 -7.42 -23.70 -17.87
C ALA A 125 -7.97 -23.39 -19.27
N PRO A 126 -7.15 -23.48 -20.34
CA PRO A 126 -7.63 -23.23 -21.69
C PRO A 126 -8.75 -24.22 -22.00
N ASN A 127 -9.91 -23.68 -22.39
CA ASN A 127 -11.14 -24.44 -22.69
C ASN A 127 -11.73 -25.24 -21.50
N GLY A 128 -11.41 -24.89 -20.25
CA GLY A 128 -11.99 -25.52 -19.05
C GLY A 128 -11.42 -26.88 -18.67
N ARG A 129 -10.35 -27.34 -19.35
CA ARG A 129 -9.55 -28.50 -18.93
C ARG A 129 -8.35 -28.03 -18.10
N SER A 130 -7.87 -28.86 -17.18
CA SER A 130 -6.66 -28.53 -16.40
C SER A 130 -5.45 -28.39 -17.33
N PHE A 131 -4.61 -27.38 -17.10
CA PHE A 131 -3.37 -27.19 -17.86
C PHE A 131 -2.47 -28.42 -17.82
N GLU A 132 -2.42 -29.12 -16.67
CA GLU A 132 -1.70 -30.38 -16.52
C GLU A 132 -2.17 -31.47 -17.50
N ALA A 133 -3.48 -31.66 -17.66
CA ALA A 133 -4.02 -32.64 -18.61
C ALA A 133 -3.64 -32.29 -20.05
N PHE A 134 -3.59 -30.99 -20.36
CA PHE A 134 -3.15 -30.51 -21.67
C PHE A 134 -1.65 -30.72 -21.90
N LEU A 135 -0.80 -30.48 -20.91
CA LEU A 135 0.64 -30.76 -20.99
C LEU A 135 0.90 -32.27 -21.17
N ASN A 136 0.16 -33.12 -20.44
CA ASN A 136 0.24 -34.57 -20.61
C ASN A 136 -0.18 -35.01 -22.01
N GLN A 137 -1.18 -34.34 -22.60
CA GLN A 137 -1.58 -34.57 -23.99
C GLN A 137 -0.48 -34.17 -24.98
N ILE A 138 0.18 -33.02 -24.79
CA ILE A 138 1.33 -32.61 -25.62
C ILE A 138 2.46 -33.64 -25.49
N ASN A 139 2.83 -34.02 -24.27
CA ASN A 139 3.91 -34.98 -24.03
C ASN A 139 3.61 -36.35 -24.66
N ALA A 140 2.35 -36.79 -24.64
CA ALA A 140 1.93 -38.02 -25.30
C ALA A 140 2.01 -37.93 -26.84
N GLN A 141 1.62 -36.79 -27.42
CA GLN A 141 1.65 -36.57 -28.88
C GLN A 141 3.07 -36.31 -29.41
N GLU A 142 3.87 -35.58 -28.65
CA GLU A 142 5.23 -35.14 -28.98
C GLU A 142 6.26 -35.79 -28.04
N SER A 143 6.18 -37.11 -27.86
CA SER A 143 7.06 -37.88 -26.96
C SER A 143 8.55 -37.85 -27.34
N PHE A 144 8.91 -37.18 -28.44
CA PHE A 144 10.28 -37.03 -28.88
C PHE A 144 11.04 -36.01 -28.03
N TRP A 145 10.37 -34.99 -27.45
CA TRP A 145 11.02 -34.01 -26.58
C TRP A 145 11.69 -34.68 -25.38
N GLU A 146 10.95 -35.50 -24.64
CA GLU A 146 11.46 -36.26 -23.50
C GLU A 146 12.68 -37.12 -23.87
N ARG A 147 12.59 -37.83 -25.00
CA ARG A 147 13.65 -38.74 -25.45
C ARG A 147 14.91 -37.99 -25.86
N ILE A 148 14.76 -36.87 -26.57
CA ILE A 148 15.89 -36.01 -26.96
C ILE A 148 16.54 -35.42 -25.70
N THR A 149 15.74 -34.89 -24.77
CA THR A 149 16.24 -34.34 -23.50
C THR A 149 16.97 -35.40 -22.68
N ALA A 150 16.44 -36.61 -22.57
CA ALA A 150 17.08 -37.70 -21.86
C ALA A 150 18.42 -38.11 -22.50
N TYR A 151 18.51 -38.13 -23.83
CA TYR A 151 19.76 -38.40 -24.54
C TYR A 151 20.80 -37.29 -24.34
N VAL A 152 20.36 -36.04 -24.39
CA VAL A 152 21.18 -34.86 -24.14
C VAL A 152 21.79 -34.89 -22.74
N GLN A 153 20.96 -35.03 -21.72
CA GLN A 153 21.38 -34.97 -20.32
C GLN A 153 22.19 -36.20 -19.88
N ARG A 154 21.86 -37.40 -20.37
CA ARG A 154 22.47 -38.64 -19.87
C ARG A 154 23.67 -39.12 -20.69
N SER A 155 23.78 -38.73 -21.96
CA SER A 155 24.79 -39.23 -22.88
C SER A 155 25.56 -38.10 -23.55
N LEU A 156 24.90 -37.32 -24.41
CA LEU A 156 25.59 -36.40 -25.32
C LEU A 156 26.38 -35.29 -24.59
N ALA A 157 25.82 -34.68 -23.55
CA ALA A 157 26.52 -33.65 -22.78
C ALA A 157 27.77 -34.19 -22.07
N ARG A 158 27.69 -35.40 -21.51
CA ARG A 158 28.82 -36.06 -20.83
C ARG A 158 29.92 -36.44 -21.80
N GLU A 159 29.55 -37.01 -22.95
CA GLU A 159 30.48 -37.43 -24.00
C GLU A 159 31.19 -36.21 -24.63
N LEU A 160 30.49 -35.07 -24.76
CA LEU A 160 31.04 -33.84 -25.30
C LEU A 160 31.86 -32.99 -24.32
N ASN A 161 31.79 -33.25 -23.02
CA ASN A 161 32.41 -32.39 -21.99
C ASN A 161 33.92 -32.12 -22.25
N SER A 162 34.68 -33.16 -22.58
CA SER A 162 36.11 -33.03 -22.95
C SER A 162 36.34 -32.16 -24.19
N THR A 163 35.45 -32.25 -25.18
CA THR A 163 35.51 -31.47 -26.42
C THR A 163 35.11 -30.02 -26.16
N THR A 164 34.06 -29.79 -25.38
CA THR A 164 33.59 -28.45 -25.06
C THR A 164 34.61 -27.70 -24.23
N LEU A 165 35.25 -28.35 -23.25
CA LEU A 165 36.35 -27.75 -22.48
C LEU A 165 37.53 -27.33 -23.37
N CYS A 166 37.82 -28.12 -24.42
CA CYS A 166 38.87 -27.81 -25.39
C CYS A 166 38.60 -26.52 -26.18
N ILE A 167 37.35 -26.33 -26.63
CA ILE A 167 36.93 -25.11 -27.34
C ILE A 167 36.57 -23.95 -26.39
N GLY A 168 36.67 -24.15 -25.07
CA GLY A 168 36.38 -23.15 -24.05
C GLY A 168 34.88 -22.88 -23.86
N ILE A 169 34.09 -23.95 -23.89
CA ILE A 169 32.68 -24.00 -23.54
C ILE A 169 32.53 -24.99 -22.40
N ARG A 170 31.85 -24.64 -21.32
CA ARG A 170 31.53 -25.61 -20.26
C ARG A 170 30.09 -26.09 -20.43
N LEU A 171 29.92 -27.42 -20.47
CA LEU A 171 28.60 -28.05 -20.39
C LEU A 171 28.34 -28.48 -18.95
N ASP A 172 27.22 -28.06 -18.38
CA ASP A 172 26.77 -28.56 -17.08
C ASP A 172 26.01 -29.89 -17.22
N ASP A 173 25.76 -30.57 -16.09
CA ASP A 173 25.12 -31.90 -16.05
C ASP A 173 23.69 -31.91 -16.64
N ASP A 174 23.03 -30.75 -16.67
CA ASP A 174 21.71 -30.56 -17.29
C ASP A 174 21.79 -30.29 -18.82
N GLY A 175 23.02 -30.19 -19.34
CA GLY A 175 23.36 -29.93 -20.72
C GLY A 175 23.50 -28.44 -21.06
N SER A 176 23.28 -27.52 -20.11
CA SER A 176 23.38 -26.06 -20.34
C SER A 176 24.82 -25.60 -20.62
N ILE A 177 24.96 -24.47 -21.32
CA ILE A 177 26.26 -23.92 -21.73
C ILE A 177 26.63 -22.72 -20.85
N ASP A 178 27.82 -22.76 -20.26
CA ASP A 178 28.51 -21.60 -19.67
C ASP A 178 29.63 -21.13 -20.62
N GLU A 179 29.48 -19.90 -21.12
CA GLU A 179 30.38 -19.25 -22.08
C GLU A 179 31.52 -18.46 -21.41
N ASN A 180 31.47 -18.27 -20.09
CA ASN A 180 32.45 -17.46 -19.35
C ASN A 180 33.75 -18.22 -19.02
N PHE A 181 33.98 -19.37 -19.65
CA PHE A 181 35.12 -20.22 -19.35
C PHE A 181 36.32 -19.91 -20.27
N PRO A 182 37.52 -19.65 -19.72
CA PRO A 182 38.73 -19.51 -20.53
C PRO A 182 39.04 -20.85 -21.20
N SER A 183 39.39 -20.83 -22.49
CA SER A 183 39.79 -22.04 -23.23
C SER A 183 41.04 -22.66 -22.61
N GLN A 184 40.93 -23.89 -22.13
CA GLN A 184 42.07 -24.67 -21.64
C GLN A 184 42.58 -25.56 -22.77
N VAL A 185 43.35 -24.99 -23.69
CA VAL A 185 43.87 -25.78 -24.80
C VAL A 185 45.21 -26.39 -24.44
N ASN A 186 45.16 -27.66 -24.01
CA ASN A 186 46.34 -28.50 -23.85
C ASN A 186 46.33 -29.58 -24.95
N THR A 187 47.48 -29.91 -25.51
CA THR A 187 47.66 -30.97 -26.53
C THR A 187 47.11 -32.33 -26.07
N SER A 188 47.19 -32.62 -24.76
CA SER A 188 46.60 -33.82 -24.14
C SER A 188 45.07 -33.80 -24.06
N LEU A 189 44.45 -32.63 -23.92
CA LEU A 189 43.01 -32.47 -23.90
C LEU A 189 42.42 -32.56 -25.31
N ALA A 190 43.12 -31.99 -26.30
CA ALA A 190 42.75 -32.08 -27.71
C ALA A 190 42.80 -33.54 -28.22
N SER A 191 43.81 -34.32 -27.83
CA SER A 191 43.87 -35.75 -28.22
C SER A 191 42.76 -36.58 -27.59
N LEU A 192 42.42 -36.32 -26.32
CA LEU A 192 41.28 -36.95 -25.65
C LEU A 192 39.94 -36.56 -26.30
N ALA A 193 39.77 -35.29 -26.67
CA ALA A 193 38.58 -34.82 -27.37
C ALA A 193 38.43 -35.49 -28.75
N LEU A 194 39.51 -35.63 -29.52
CA LEU A 194 39.49 -36.32 -30.82
C LEU A 194 39.14 -37.80 -30.69
N LEU A 195 39.61 -38.48 -29.64
CA LEU A 195 39.24 -39.86 -29.32
C LEU A 195 37.73 -39.97 -29.08
N HIS A 196 37.19 -39.17 -28.14
CA HIS A 196 35.77 -39.20 -27.81
C HIS A 196 34.89 -38.83 -29.00
N LEU A 197 35.24 -37.83 -29.80
CA LEU A 197 34.48 -37.48 -31.01
C LEU A 197 34.47 -38.61 -32.04
N SER A 198 35.55 -39.37 -32.15
CA SER A 198 35.62 -40.53 -33.05
C SER A 198 34.75 -41.69 -32.55
N GLU A 199 34.72 -41.92 -31.22
CA GLU A 199 33.82 -42.90 -30.60
C GLU A 199 32.35 -42.50 -30.78
N ILE A 200 32.01 -41.23 -30.56
CA ILE A 200 30.65 -40.70 -30.75
C ILE A 200 30.23 -40.84 -32.22
N GLU A 201 31.10 -40.49 -33.17
CA GLU A 201 30.77 -40.62 -34.60
C GLU A 201 30.48 -42.08 -34.97
N ASN A 202 31.32 -43.02 -34.53
CA ASN A 202 31.11 -44.45 -34.75
C ASN A 202 29.80 -44.94 -34.11
N ALA A 203 29.48 -44.46 -32.91
CA ALA A 203 28.23 -44.78 -32.20
C ALA A 203 26.99 -44.19 -32.90
N LEU A 204 27.09 -43.01 -33.50
CA LEU A 204 26.02 -42.38 -34.29
C LEU A 204 25.80 -43.10 -35.62
N GLN A 205 26.85 -43.64 -36.23
CA GLN A 205 26.76 -44.47 -37.44
C GLN A 205 26.17 -45.87 -37.17
N THR A 206 26.25 -46.35 -35.93
CA THR A 206 25.71 -47.66 -35.47
C THR A 206 24.60 -47.48 -34.42
N PRO A 207 23.45 -46.86 -34.78
CA PRO A 207 22.43 -46.43 -33.83
C PRO A 207 21.78 -47.56 -33.00
N SER A 208 21.92 -48.82 -33.40
CA SER A 208 21.42 -50.00 -32.68
C SER A 208 22.18 -50.30 -31.38
N PHE A 209 23.39 -49.79 -31.23
CA PHE A 209 24.28 -50.08 -30.09
C PHE A 209 24.39 -48.94 -29.08
N ASN A 210 23.98 -47.72 -29.43
CA ASN A 210 23.90 -46.61 -28.49
C ASN A 210 22.61 -46.71 -27.66
N TYR A 211 22.73 -46.85 -26.34
CA TYR A 211 21.60 -47.06 -25.42
C TYR A 211 20.53 -45.96 -25.54
N GLY A 212 20.93 -44.69 -25.71
CA GLY A 212 20.00 -43.56 -25.85
C GLY A 212 19.26 -43.57 -27.19
N LEU A 213 19.97 -43.81 -28.29
CA LEU A 213 19.39 -43.78 -29.64
C LEU A 213 18.56 -45.04 -29.96
N LYS A 214 18.95 -46.20 -29.43
CA LYS A 214 18.20 -47.47 -29.57
C LYS A 214 16.77 -47.35 -29.05
N MET A 215 16.60 -46.62 -27.94
CA MET A 215 15.30 -46.41 -27.31
C MET A 215 14.46 -45.34 -28.03
N MET A 216 14.99 -44.61 -29.01
CA MET A 216 14.21 -43.62 -29.77
C MET A 216 13.42 -44.28 -30.91
N ARG A 217 12.22 -43.73 -31.18
CA ARG A 217 11.45 -44.07 -32.40
C ARG A 217 12.25 -43.71 -33.64
N GLU A 218 12.04 -44.45 -34.73
CA GLU A 218 12.84 -44.31 -35.95
C GLU A 218 12.83 -42.87 -36.51
N ASN A 219 11.68 -42.19 -36.53
CA ASN A 219 11.57 -40.82 -37.00
C ASN A 219 12.34 -39.82 -36.11
N THR A 220 12.22 -39.94 -34.79
CA THR A 220 12.98 -39.12 -33.83
C THR A 220 14.48 -39.35 -33.96
N ARG A 221 14.88 -40.62 -34.15
CA ARG A 221 16.27 -41.01 -34.32
C ARG A 221 16.86 -40.39 -35.58
N LYS A 222 16.14 -40.42 -36.72
CA LYS A 222 16.56 -39.76 -37.96
C LYS A 222 16.80 -38.26 -37.74
N ILE A 223 15.89 -37.57 -37.06
CA ILE A 223 16.02 -36.13 -36.75
C ILE A 223 17.28 -35.85 -35.91
N VAL A 224 17.49 -36.60 -34.81
CA VAL A 224 18.68 -36.45 -33.97
C VAL A 224 19.95 -36.71 -34.77
N LEU A 225 19.99 -37.76 -35.58
CA LEU A 225 21.15 -38.10 -36.42
C LEU A 225 21.44 -37.00 -37.46
N THR A 226 20.42 -36.42 -38.10
CA THR A 226 20.61 -35.32 -39.08
C THR A 226 21.24 -34.07 -38.47
N MET A 227 21.06 -33.83 -37.17
CA MET A 227 21.65 -32.69 -36.48
C MET A 227 22.98 -33.03 -35.78
N ALA A 228 23.08 -34.21 -35.17
CA ALA A 228 24.24 -34.63 -34.38
C ALA A 228 25.45 -35.02 -35.26
N LEU A 229 25.25 -35.77 -36.35
CA LEU A 229 26.37 -36.23 -37.19
C LEU A 229 27.18 -35.07 -37.81
N PRO A 230 26.55 -34.06 -38.44
CA PRO A 230 27.29 -32.90 -38.95
C PRO A 230 28.00 -32.14 -37.83
N LEU A 231 27.33 -31.95 -36.68
CA LEU A 231 27.92 -31.27 -35.51
C LEU A 231 29.20 -31.97 -35.04
N ILE A 232 29.16 -33.29 -34.83
CA ILE A 232 30.31 -34.05 -34.35
C ILE A 232 31.47 -34.04 -35.36
N ARG A 233 31.17 -34.15 -36.66
CA ARG A 233 32.18 -34.06 -37.73
C ARG A 233 32.84 -32.68 -37.77
N ASP A 234 32.04 -31.62 -37.75
CA ASP A 234 32.54 -30.25 -37.76
C ASP A 234 33.36 -29.96 -36.50
N MET A 235 32.92 -30.43 -35.33
CA MET A 235 33.67 -30.29 -34.07
C MET A 235 35.00 -31.04 -34.13
N ARG A 236 35.02 -32.26 -34.69
CA ARG A 236 36.26 -33.03 -34.86
C ARG A 236 37.22 -32.33 -35.81
N ASP A 237 36.75 -31.85 -36.94
CA ASP A 237 37.58 -31.13 -37.90
C ASP A 237 38.14 -29.84 -37.28
N CYS A 238 37.37 -29.20 -36.41
CA CYS A 238 37.80 -28.01 -35.68
C CYS A 238 38.87 -28.32 -34.63
N VAL A 239 38.65 -29.33 -33.78
CA VAL A 239 39.65 -29.78 -32.79
C VAL A 239 40.91 -30.29 -33.48
N LYS A 240 40.78 -30.96 -34.64
CA LYS A 240 41.92 -31.41 -35.44
C LYS A 240 42.75 -30.22 -35.95
N LYS A 241 42.11 -29.16 -36.46
CA LYS A 241 42.81 -27.92 -36.85
C LYS A 241 43.52 -27.26 -35.68
N MET A 242 42.94 -27.29 -34.47
CA MET A 242 43.59 -26.80 -33.25
C MET A 242 44.80 -27.67 -32.87
N TYR A 243 44.67 -28.99 -32.99
CA TYR A 243 45.76 -29.94 -32.71
C TYR A 243 46.93 -29.78 -33.70
N ASP A 244 46.64 -29.60 -34.98
CA ASP A 244 47.65 -29.48 -36.03
C ASP A 244 48.35 -28.10 -36.04
N ASN A 245 47.79 -27.06 -35.40
CA ASN A 245 48.30 -25.69 -35.42
C ASN A 245 48.46 -25.08 -34.02
N GLU A 246 49.46 -25.54 -33.27
CA GLU A 246 49.72 -25.16 -31.87
C GLU A 246 49.91 -23.64 -31.65
N GLU A 247 50.44 -22.91 -32.66
CA GLU A 247 50.72 -21.47 -32.56
C GLU A 247 49.48 -20.56 -32.72
N ARG A 248 48.41 -21.04 -33.38
CA ARG A 248 47.18 -20.24 -33.69
C ARG A 248 45.93 -20.75 -32.97
N VAL A 249 46.13 -21.57 -31.95
CA VAL A 249 45.07 -22.22 -31.18
C VAL A 249 44.00 -21.23 -30.68
N GLY A 250 44.38 -20.04 -30.22
CA GLY A 250 43.43 -19.06 -29.67
C GLY A 250 42.44 -18.52 -30.70
N GLU A 251 42.88 -18.26 -31.93
CA GLU A 251 42.01 -17.80 -33.02
C GLU A 251 41.11 -18.93 -33.52
N ILE A 252 41.68 -20.12 -33.72
CA ILE A 252 40.94 -21.31 -34.19
C ILE A 252 39.89 -21.72 -33.15
N ALA A 253 40.21 -21.63 -31.85
CA ALA A 253 39.26 -21.93 -30.77
C ALA A 253 38.03 -21.03 -30.83
N GLN A 254 38.17 -19.73 -31.18
CA GLN A 254 37.03 -18.83 -31.32
C GLN A 254 36.10 -19.24 -32.47
N ASP A 255 36.66 -19.63 -33.61
CA ASP A 255 35.88 -20.19 -34.73
C ASP A 255 35.23 -21.53 -34.35
N CYS A 256 35.92 -22.37 -33.58
CA CYS A 256 35.38 -23.63 -33.07
C CYS A 256 34.25 -23.45 -32.06
N ARG A 257 34.23 -22.35 -31.29
CA ARG A 257 33.09 -22.02 -30.43
C ARG A 257 31.81 -21.84 -31.25
N LEU A 258 31.88 -21.18 -32.41
CA LEU A 258 30.72 -21.02 -33.31
C LEU A 258 30.18 -22.37 -33.80
N VAL A 259 31.06 -23.36 -33.99
CA VAL A 259 30.66 -24.74 -34.31
C VAL A 259 30.00 -25.39 -33.10
N GLY A 260 30.57 -25.24 -31.90
CA GLY A 260 29.97 -25.73 -30.65
C GLY A 260 28.57 -25.18 -30.37
N LEU A 261 28.32 -23.91 -30.71
CA LEU A 261 27.00 -23.28 -30.59
C LEU A 261 25.93 -23.91 -31.50
N ARG A 262 26.30 -24.70 -32.51
CA ARG A 262 25.33 -25.50 -33.30
C ARG A 262 24.67 -26.61 -32.47
N TYR A 263 25.12 -26.85 -31.23
CA TYR A 263 24.44 -27.65 -30.21
C TYR A 263 23.10 -27.03 -29.74
N SER A 264 22.83 -25.76 -30.04
CA SER A 264 21.60 -25.04 -29.63
C SER A 264 20.27 -25.79 -29.80
N PRO A 265 20.02 -26.58 -30.87
CA PRO A 265 18.72 -27.27 -31.03
C PRO A 265 18.46 -28.28 -29.92
N PHE A 266 19.51 -28.95 -29.45
CA PHE A 266 19.42 -29.92 -28.36
C PHE A 266 19.08 -29.22 -27.03
N LEU A 267 19.64 -28.03 -26.82
CA LEU A 267 19.28 -27.15 -25.71
C LEU A 267 17.85 -26.65 -25.81
N ASP A 268 17.42 -26.20 -26.98
CA ASP A 268 16.06 -25.73 -27.23
C ASP A 268 15.02 -26.84 -26.92
N ALA A 269 15.33 -28.09 -27.29
CA ALA A 269 14.50 -29.25 -26.96
C ALA A 269 14.47 -29.56 -25.45
N SER A 270 15.62 -29.53 -24.79
CA SER A 270 15.74 -29.69 -23.34
C SER A 270 14.97 -28.62 -22.58
N LEU A 271 15.12 -27.36 -22.99
CA LEU A 271 14.45 -26.21 -22.41
C LEU A 271 12.93 -26.32 -22.52
N PHE A 272 12.40 -26.71 -23.69
CA PHE A 272 10.96 -26.90 -23.88
C PHE A 272 10.40 -27.97 -22.94
N TYR A 273 11.06 -29.13 -22.85
CA TYR A 273 10.59 -30.24 -22.01
C TYR A 273 10.66 -29.93 -20.51
N THR A 274 11.81 -29.42 -20.05
CA THR A 274 12.03 -29.12 -18.63
C THR A 274 11.16 -27.96 -18.13
N THR A 275 10.97 -26.94 -18.97
CA THR A 275 10.09 -25.80 -18.67
C THR A 275 8.64 -26.23 -18.54
N LEU A 276 8.16 -27.14 -19.38
CA LEU A 276 6.78 -27.62 -19.35
C LEU A 276 6.54 -28.74 -18.33
N ASN A 277 7.52 -29.07 -17.48
CA ASN A 277 7.30 -29.98 -16.38
C ASN A 277 6.47 -29.30 -15.28
N PHE A 278 5.26 -29.82 -15.04
CA PHE A 278 4.33 -29.28 -14.03
C PHE A 278 4.87 -29.37 -12.59
N GLN A 279 5.84 -30.25 -12.33
CA GLN A 279 6.49 -30.39 -11.02
C GLN A 279 7.52 -29.28 -10.73
N ASN A 280 7.77 -28.38 -11.69
CA ASN A 280 8.69 -27.28 -11.50
C ASN A 280 8.15 -26.31 -10.42
N PHE A 281 9.05 -25.82 -9.57
CA PHE A 281 8.76 -24.84 -8.51
C PHE A 281 8.00 -23.62 -9.03
N ILE A 282 8.29 -23.17 -10.26
CA ILE A 282 7.63 -22.02 -10.89
C ILE A 282 6.11 -22.23 -11.01
N PHE A 283 5.67 -23.43 -11.40
CA PHE A 283 4.24 -23.74 -11.48
C PHE A 283 3.62 -23.85 -10.09
N SER A 284 4.23 -24.61 -9.17
CA SER A 284 3.71 -24.76 -7.80
C SER A 284 3.50 -23.41 -7.13
N ASN A 285 4.51 -22.53 -7.18
CA ASN A 285 4.44 -21.20 -6.57
C ASN A 285 3.27 -20.37 -7.16
N TYR A 286 3.10 -20.36 -8.48
CA TYR A 286 2.00 -19.66 -9.12
C TYR A 286 0.61 -20.22 -8.72
N PHE A 287 0.45 -21.55 -8.76
CA PHE A 287 -0.82 -22.19 -8.42
C PHE A 287 -1.19 -21.98 -6.95
N ASP A 288 -0.22 -22.08 -6.04
CA ASP A 288 -0.43 -21.88 -4.61
C ASP A 288 -0.86 -20.44 -4.30
N GLU A 289 -0.19 -19.44 -4.89
CA GLU A 289 -0.53 -18.04 -4.66
C GLU A 289 -1.86 -17.62 -5.29
N ILE A 290 -2.16 -18.04 -6.53
CA ILE A 290 -3.49 -17.74 -7.10
C ILE A 290 -4.59 -18.47 -6.35
N ARG A 291 -4.39 -19.73 -5.94
CA ARG A 291 -5.43 -20.45 -5.19
C ARG A 291 -5.78 -19.74 -3.88
N LYS A 292 -4.79 -19.23 -3.14
CA LYS A 292 -5.05 -18.41 -1.94
C LYS A 292 -5.88 -17.16 -2.27
N ILE A 293 -5.58 -16.48 -3.38
CA ILE A 293 -6.31 -15.27 -3.80
C ILE A 293 -7.73 -15.59 -4.26
N THR A 294 -7.90 -16.53 -5.20
CA THR A 294 -9.20 -16.87 -5.80
C THR A 294 -10.17 -17.42 -4.75
N THR A 295 -9.70 -18.27 -3.83
CA THR A 295 -10.55 -18.78 -2.73
C THR A 295 -11.06 -17.67 -1.84
N ARG A 296 -10.23 -16.66 -1.55
CA ARG A 296 -10.60 -15.52 -0.69
C ARG A 296 -11.51 -14.53 -1.39
N ILE A 297 -11.26 -14.23 -2.66
CA ILE A 297 -12.18 -13.40 -3.46
C ILE A 297 -13.55 -14.09 -3.60
N SER A 298 -13.58 -15.40 -3.82
CA SER A 298 -14.83 -16.17 -3.89
C SER A 298 -15.59 -16.15 -2.55
N GLN A 299 -14.88 -16.30 -1.42
CA GLN A 299 -15.47 -16.16 -0.09
C GLN A 299 -16.02 -14.75 0.14
N LEU A 300 -15.27 -13.72 -0.23
CA LEU A 300 -15.68 -12.32 -0.11
C LEU A 300 -16.96 -12.05 -0.93
N ARG A 301 -17.02 -12.54 -2.17
CA ARG A 301 -18.19 -12.40 -3.06
C ARG A 301 -19.44 -13.11 -2.52
N ASN A 302 -19.28 -14.32 -1.99
CA ASN A 302 -20.42 -15.18 -1.64
C ASN A 302 -20.88 -15.07 -0.19
N ARG A 303 -19.99 -14.70 0.74
CA ARG A 303 -20.29 -14.67 2.18
C ARG A 303 -20.59 -13.28 2.71
N VAL A 304 -19.94 -12.24 2.19
CA VAL A 304 -20.06 -10.89 2.77
C VAL A 304 -21.33 -10.20 2.27
N LYS A 305 -22.21 -9.86 3.20
CA LYS A 305 -23.54 -9.30 2.86
C LYS A 305 -23.45 -7.93 2.19
N MET A 306 -22.44 -7.14 2.56
CA MET A 306 -22.19 -5.79 2.02
C MET A 306 -22.00 -5.77 0.49
N VAL A 307 -21.60 -6.89 -0.12
CA VAL A 307 -21.50 -7.02 -1.59
C VAL A 307 -22.89 -6.91 -2.26
N ASN A 308 -23.97 -7.26 -1.56
CA ASN A 308 -25.34 -7.25 -2.08
C ASN A 308 -26.13 -5.98 -1.72
N TRP A 309 -25.49 -5.01 -1.06
CA TRP A 309 -26.18 -3.79 -0.61
C TRP A 309 -26.23 -2.73 -1.71
N HIS A 310 -27.45 -2.39 -2.10
CA HIS A 310 -27.73 -1.40 -3.14
C HIS A 310 -28.83 -0.45 -2.68
N ASN A 311 -28.87 0.74 -3.29
CA ASN A 311 -29.93 1.73 -3.12
C ASN A 311 -30.22 2.12 -1.66
N HIS A 312 -29.21 2.13 -0.78
CA HIS A 312 -29.37 2.48 0.63
C HIS A 312 -30.34 1.56 1.40
N ASN A 313 -30.62 0.36 0.89
CA ASN A 313 -31.42 -0.66 1.59
C ASN A 313 -30.56 -1.41 2.62
N ILE A 314 -30.15 -0.70 3.68
CA ILE A 314 -29.24 -1.22 4.70
C ILE A 314 -29.95 -1.12 6.06
N ASN A 315 -30.11 -2.26 6.74
CA ASN A 315 -30.59 -2.28 8.11
C ASN A 315 -29.42 -2.06 9.07
N LEU A 316 -29.46 -0.97 9.84
CA LEU A 316 -28.39 -0.59 10.78
C LEU A 316 -28.14 -1.64 11.87
N LYS A 317 -29.18 -2.32 12.38
CA LYS A 317 -29.03 -3.39 13.39
C LYS A 317 -28.32 -4.61 12.82
N GLU A 318 -28.61 -4.93 11.55
CA GLU A 318 -27.95 -6.03 10.85
C GLU A 318 -26.50 -5.68 10.48
N PHE A 319 -26.24 -4.44 10.06
CA PHE A 319 -24.89 -3.96 9.82
C PHE A 319 -24.04 -4.02 11.10
N GLU A 320 -24.58 -3.58 12.23
CA GLU A 320 -23.88 -3.67 13.51
C GLU A 320 -23.52 -5.13 13.86
N SER A 321 -24.47 -6.06 13.76
CA SER A 321 -24.25 -7.45 14.16
C SER A 321 -23.25 -8.19 13.27
N LEU A 322 -23.22 -7.87 11.97
CA LEU A 322 -22.33 -8.53 11.00
C LEU A 322 -20.90 -7.95 10.98
N TYR A 323 -20.73 -6.67 11.31
CA TYR A 323 -19.45 -5.95 11.13
C TYR A 323 -18.78 -5.50 12.44
N ARG A 324 -19.35 -5.81 13.61
CA ARG A 324 -18.66 -5.65 14.91
C ARG A 324 -17.31 -6.36 14.92
N GLU A 325 -16.35 -5.88 15.71
CA GLU A 325 -15.06 -6.55 15.86
C GLU A 325 -15.28 -8.01 16.32
N GLY A 326 -14.66 -8.95 15.59
CA GLY A 326 -14.85 -10.39 15.78
C GLY A 326 -16.10 -11.00 15.14
N ALA A 327 -16.97 -10.20 14.52
CA ALA A 327 -18.12 -10.71 13.77
C ALA A 327 -17.69 -11.38 12.46
N LYS A 328 -18.60 -12.19 11.90
CA LYS A 328 -18.30 -13.07 10.76
C LYS A 328 -17.89 -12.31 9.50
N ASP A 329 -18.60 -11.25 9.12
CA ASP A 329 -18.25 -10.51 7.89
C ASP A 329 -17.02 -9.61 8.11
N HIS A 330 -16.83 -9.11 9.33
CA HIS A 330 -15.62 -8.36 9.71
C HIS A 330 -14.36 -9.21 9.54
N SER A 331 -14.37 -10.45 10.06
CA SER A 331 -13.21 -11.34 10.00
C SER A 331 -12.87 -11.76 8.57
N GLU A 332 -13.86 -12.04 7.72
CA GLU A 332 -13.62 -12.36 6.30
C GLU A 332 -12.98 -11.18 5.54
N ILE A 333 -13.40 -9.94 5.84
CA ILE A 333 -12.77 -8.74 5.26
C ILE A 333 -11.35 -8.57 5.79
N GLU A 334 -11.13 -8.72 7.10
CA GLU A 334 -9.82 -8.57 7.71
C GLU A 334 -8.82 -9.61 7.16
N GLU A 335 -9.22 -10.87 7.07
CA GLU A 335 -8.42 -11.95 6.47
C GLU A 335 -8.09 -11.66 5.00
N THR A 336 -9.02 -11.08 4.24
CA THR A 336 -8.74 -10.67 2.86
C THR A 336 -7.72 -9.52 2.80
N LEU A 337 -7.84 -8.53 3.69
CA LEU A 337 -6.90 -7.41 3.77
C LEU A 337 -5.51 -7.83 4.25
N LYS A 338 -5.37 -8.91 5.03
CA LYS A 338 -4.06 -9.51 5.36
C LYS A 338 -3.32 -9.97 4.11
N LEU A 339 -4.03 -10.41 3.08
CA LEU A 339 -3.49 -10.83 1.79
C LEU A 339 -3.26 -9.67 0.80
N ARG A 340 -3.44 -8.41 1.20
CA ARG A 340 -3.26 -7.24 0.32
C ARG A 340 -1.91 -7.22 -0.40
N LYS A 341 -0.82 -7.62 0.29
CA LYS A 341 0.53 -7.62 -0.28
C LYS A 341 0.63 -8.66 -1.39
N LEU A 342 0.04 -9.84 -1.13
CA LEU A 342 -0.04 -10.93 -2.08
C LEU A 342 -0.79 -10.54 -3.34
N ILE A 343 -1.98 -9.92 -3.18
CA ILE A 343 -2.87 -9.51 -4.28
C ILE A 343 -2.22 -8.44 -5.18
N VAL A 344 -1.44 -7.52 -4.61
CA VAL A 344 -0.96 -6.33 -5.33
C VAL A 344 0.48 -6.44 -5.82
N ALA A 345 1.36 -7.16 -5.11
CA ALA A 345 2.79 -7.20 -5.39
C ALA A 345 3.26 -8.63 -5.66
N ASP A 346 3.12 -9.52 -4.68
CA ASP A 346 3.79 -10.83 -4.71
C ASP A 346 3.25 -11.70 -5.87
N ILE A 347 1.96 -11.56 -6.24
CA ILE A 347 1.40 -12.27 -7.39
C ILE A 347 2.05 -11.84 -8.71
N ALA A 348 2.39 -10.56 -8.88
CA ALA A 348 3.06 -10.08 -10.08
C ALA A 348 4.48 -10.67 -10.18
N GLU A 349 5.17 -10.79 -9.04
CA GLU A 349 6.47 -11.43 -8.92
C GLU A 349 6.41 -12.95 -9.18
N ALA A 350 5.31 -13.62 -8.85
CA ALA A 350 5.08 -15.04 -9.15
C ALA A 350 4.71 -15.29 -10.63
N VAL A 351 3.94 -14.38 -11.25
CA VAL A 351 3.46 -14.52 -12.64
C VAL A 351 4.57 -14.22 -13.65
N GLU A 352 5.46 -13.26 -13.37
CA GLU A 352 6.47 -12.79 -14.32
C GLU A 352 7.47 -13.90 -14.75
N PRO A 353 8.04 -14.71 -13.84
CA PRO A 353 8.90 -15.84 -14.19
C PRO A 353 8.16 -16.90 -15.03
N LEU A 354 6.91 -17.20 -14.68
CA LEU A 354 6.10 -18.18 -15.38
C LEU A 354 5.80 -17.73 -16.82
N LYS A 355 5.42 -16.47 -17.00
CA LYS A 355 5.20 -15.87 -18.33
C LYS A 355 6.48 -15.93 -19.17
N LYS A 356 7.62 -15.53 -18.62
CA LYS A 356 8.92 -15.56 -19.32
C LYS A 356 9.31 -16.98 -19.72
N SER A 357 9.15 -17.92 -18.79
CA SER A 357 9.49 -19.33 -18.99
C SER A 357 8.62 -19.95 -20.10
N LEU A 358 7.30 -19.75 -20.06
CA LEU A 358 6.40 -20.24 -21.10
C LEU A 358 6.65 -19.61 -22.47
N ALA A 359 6.95 -18.30 -22.53
CA ALA A 359 7.32 -17.63 -23.77
C ALA A 359 8.64 -18.18 -24.34
N ALA A 360 9.66 -18.36 -23.51
CA ALA A 360 10.94 -18.94 -23.90
C ALA A 360 10.79 -20.37 -24.42
N ALA A 361 9.92 -21.19 -23.80
CA ALA A 361 9.61 -22.54 -24.28
C ALA A 361 8.97 -22.52 -25.67
N LEU A 362 8.01 -21.63 -25.93
CA LEU A 362 7.37 -21.48 -27.25
C LEU A 362 8.39 -21.08 -28.34
N GLU A 363 9.29 -20.16 -28.02
CA GLU A 363 10.36 -19.75 -28.94
C GLU A 363 11.36 -20.87 -29.20
N ALA A 364 11.77 -21.59 -28.15
CA ALA A 364 12.69 -22.73 -28.24
C ALA A 364 12.11 -23.84 -29.13
N ARG A 365 10.83 -24.18 -28.95
CA ARG A 365 10.13 -25.12 -29.85
C ARG A 365 10.15 -24.63 -31.29
N GLY A 366 9.88 -23.35 -31.53
CA GLY A 366 9.92 -22.76 -32.87
C GLY A 366 11.30 -22.88 -33.53
N ARG A 367 12.36 -22.54 -32.81
CA ARG A 367 13.76 -22.65 -33.29
C ARG A 367 14.14 -24.10 -33.60
N PHE A 368 13.78 -25.03 -32.72
CA PHE A 368 14.05 -26.45 -32.92
C PHE A 368 13.35 -27.00 -34.17
N LEU A 369 12.04 -26.76 -34.31
CA LEU A 369 11.28 -27.28 -35.46
C LEU A 369 11.78 -26.71 -36.79
N SER A 370 12.16 -25.42 -36.81
CA SER A 370 12.75 -24.79 -38.00
C SER A 370 14.06 -25.45 -38.42
N LYS A 371 14.92 -25.81 -37.47
CA LYS A 371 16.21 -26.47 -37.76
C LYS A 371 16.04 -27.96 -38.07
N ALA A 372 15.05 -28.61 -37.48
CA ALA A 372 14.73 -30.02 -37.73
C ALA A 372 13.93 -30.25 -39.02
N GLY A 373 13.52 -29.20 -39.74
CA GLY A 373 12.74 -29.30 -40.97
C GLY A 373 11.32 -29.86 -40.76
N MET A 374 10.74 -29.66 -39.58
CA MET A 374 9.41 -30.17 -39.22
C MET A 374 8.33 -29.08 -39.32
N GLU A 375 7.10 -29.47 -39.64
CA GLU A 375 5.96 -28.55 -39.67
C GLU A 375 5.66 -27.99 -38.27
N ASN A 376 5.65 -26.66 -38.15
CA ASN A 376 5.25 -25.99 -36.92
C ASN A 376 3.72 -25.90 -36.83
N ASN A 377 3.08 -26.95 -36.30
CA ASN A 377 1.64 -26.93 -36.10
C ASN A 377 1.24 -25.99 -34.95
N VAL A 378 0.89 -24.76 -35.32
CA VAL A 378 0.51 -23.68 -34.40
C VAL A 378 -0.71 -24.04 -33.54
N SER A 379 -1.63 -24.86 -34.06
CA SER A 379 -2.85 -25.25 -33.33
C SER A 379 -2.56 -26.05 -32.05
N ARG A 380 -1.43 -26.77 -31.98
CA ARG A 380 -1.09 -27.60 -30.80
C ARG A 380 -0.59 -26.77 -29.62
N ILE A 381 0.04 -25.64 -29.90
CA ILE A 381 0.61 -24.73 -28.89
C ILE A 381 -0.28 -23.53 -28.59
N GLU A 382 -1.38 -23.37 -29.34
CA GLU A 382 -2.31 -22.25 -29.19
C GLU A 382 -2.82 -22.10 -27.75
N PRO A 383 -3.13 -23.17 -26.99
CA PRO A 383 -3.49 -23.04 -25.58
C PRO A 383 -2.37 -22.46 -24.71
N ILE A 384 -1.10 -22.79 -24.95
CA ILE A 384 0.04 -22.20 -24.23
C ILE A 384 0.16 -20.72 -24.58
N ARG A 385 -0.02 -20.37 -25.86
CA ARG A 385 0.00 -18.96 -26.32
C ARG A 385 -1.11 -18.15 -25.68
N GLN A 386 -2.33 -18.70 -25.61
CA GLN A 386 -3.46 -18.09 -24.91
C GLN A 386 -3.16 -17.90 -23.42
N SER A 387 -2.56 -18.90 -22.76
CA SER A 387 -2.10 -18.77 -21.38
C SER A 387 -1.10 -17.64 -21.20
N VAL A 388 -0.06 -17.55 -22.04
CA VAL A 388 0.95 -16.47 -22.00
C VAL A 388 0.29 -15.10 -22.19
N GLN A 389 -0.62 -14.96 -23.16
CA GLN A 389 -1.34 -13.71 -23.40
C GLN A 389 -2.25 -13.33 -22.23
N CYS A 390 -2.90 -14.31 -21.61
CA CYS A 390 -3.72 -14.11 -20.41
C CYS A 390 -2.87 -13.65 -19.22
N LEU A 391 -1.70 -14.27 -18.97
CA LEU A 391 -0.77 -13.83 -17.91
C LEU A 391 -0.26 -12.40 -18.16
N LYS A 392 -0.02 -12.03 -19.42
CA LYS A 392 0.37 -10.66 -19.80
C LYS A 392 -0.73 -9.65 -19.47
N GLU A 393 -1.98 -9.95 -19.80
CA GLU A 393 -3.12 -9.10 -19.44
C GLU A 393 -3.35 -9.04 -17.92
N MET A 394 -3.13 -10.14 -17.21
CA MET A 394 -3.21 -10.18 -15.75
C MET A 394 -2.20 -9.23 -15.11
N ILE A 395 -0.92 -9.30 -15.50
CA ILE A 395 0.13 -8.38 -15.02
C ILE A 395 -0.22 -6.92 -15.33
N ARG A 396 -0.81 -6.65 -16.51
CA ARG A 396 -1.20 -5.30 -16.91
C ARG A 396 -2.34 -4.74 -16.05
N LYS A 397 -3.27 -5.60 -15.60
CA LYS A 397 -4.43 -5.19 -14.80
C LYS A 397 -4.15 -5.15 -13.29
N ILE A 398 -3.26 -5.97 -12.73
CA ILE A 398 -2.95 -5.96 -11.28
C ILE A 398 -2.71 -4.55 -10.69
N PRO A 399 -2.00 -3.62 -11.36
CA PRO A 399 -1.81 -2.26 -10.84
C PRO A 399 -3.10 -1.45 -10.63
N SER A 400 -4.22 -1.77 -11.28
CA SER A 400 -5.49 -1.09 -11.05
C SER A 400 -6.10 -1.44 -9.69
N LEU A 401 -5.92 -2.69 -9.23
CA LEU A 401 -6.33 -3.12 -7.87
C LEU A 401 -5.61 -2.32 -6.77
N LYS A 402 -4.35 -1.92 -7.00
CA LYS A 402 -3.59 -1.05 -6.08
C LYS A 402 -4.26 0.32 -5.91
N LYS A 403 -4.96 0.81 -6.92
CA LYS A 403 -5.64 2.11 -6.90
C LYS A 403 -6.97 2.05 -6.13
N SER A 404 -7.55 0.86 -5.98
CA SER A 404 -8.82 0.64 -5.27
C SER A 404 -8.77 1.23 -3.86
N ARG A 405 -9.90 1.79 -3.41
CA ARG A 405 -10.00 2.39 -2.06
C ARG A 405 -10.10 1.32 -0.97
N PHE A 406 -10.67 0.16 -1.30
CA PHE A 406 -10.81 -0.99 -0.39
C PHE A 406 -9.48 -1.52 0.14
N ILE A 407 -8.48 -1.71 -0.73
CA ILE A 407 -7.17 -2.26 -0.35
C ILE A 407 -6.36 -1.31 0.56
N ARG A 408 -6.73 -0.01 0.61
CA ARG A 408 -6.04 0.95 1.47
C ARG A 408 -6.40 0.69 2.93
N GLY A 409 -5.40 0.72 3.81
CA GLY A 409 -5.58 0.45 5.24
C GLY A 409 -6.61 1.35 5.94
N GLU A 410 -6.90 2.52 5.37
CA GLU A 410 -7.91 3.45 5.87
C GLU A 410 -9.35 2.91 5.75
N TRP A 411 -9.63 2.01 4.80
CA TRP A 411 -10.98 1.48 4.59
C TRP A 411 -11.51 0.75 5.84
N LEU A 412 -10.67 -0.06 6.48
CA LEU A 412 -11.04 -0.78 7.70
C LEU A 412 -11.27 0.17 8.88
N SER A 413 -10.49 1.25 8.97
CA SER A 413 -10.71 2.32 9.98
C SER A 413 -12.05 3.02 9.75
N ARG A 414 -12.40 3.33 8.50
CA ARG A 414 -13.71 3.91 8.13
C ARG A 414 -14.86 2.96 8.47
N LEU A 415 -14.71 1.66 8.18
CA LEU A 415 -15.70 0.65 8.56
C LEU A 415 -15.92 0.62 10.08
N ARG A 416 -14.84 0.53 10.88
CA ARG A 416 -14.93 0.55 12.35
C ARG A 416 -15.61 1.82 12.86
N SER A 417 -15.29 2.97 12.29
CA SER A 417 -15.96 4.24 12.63
C SER A 417 -17.46 4.19 12.31
N GLN A 418 -17.87 3.64 11.18
CA GLN A 418 -19.31 3.50 10.87
C GLN A 418 -20.01 2.49 11.79
N VAL A 419 -19.34 1.42 12.22
CA VAL A 419 -19.89 0.46 13.19
C VAL A 419 -20.09 1.11 14.56
N LEU A 420 -19.10 1.86 15.06
CA LEU A 420 -19.23 2.64 16.30
C LEU A 420 -20.35 3.67 16.21
N LEU A 421 -20.46 4.35 15.08
CA LEU A 421 -21.57 5.27 14.84
C LEU A 421 -22.90 4.53 14.77
N ALA A 422 -22.99 3.34 14.18
CA ALA A 422 -24.23 2.56 14.16
C ALA A 422 -24.66 2.09 15.56
N GLN A 423 -23.69 1.72 16.40
CA GLN A 423 -23.93 1.35 17.81
C GLN A 423 -24.56 2.50 18.60
N SER A 424 -24.25 3.76 18.27
CA SER A 424 -24.84 4.93 18.93
C SER A 424 -26.33 5.13 18.64
N TYR A 425 -26.90 4.39 17.68
CA TYR A 425 -28.34 4.36 17.38
C TYR A 425 -29.07 3.23 18.14
N SER A 426 -28.36 2.45 18.97
CA SER A 426 -28.89 1.33 19.74
C SER A 426 -28.75 1.56 21.25
N ALA A 427 -29.56 0.88 22.07
CA ALA A 427 -29.51 0.96 23.54
C ALA A 427 -28.35 0.14 24.14
N THR A 428 -27.16 0.19 23.54
CA THR A 428 -25.97 -0.52 24.03
C THR A 428 -25.12 0.38 24.94
N PRO A 429 -24.19 -0.16 25.75
CA PRO A 429 -23.27 0.67 26.55
C PRO A 429 -22.39 1.59 25.69
N GLN A 430 -22.17 1.24 24.41
CA GLN A 430 -21.49 2.08 23.43
C GLN A 430 -22.26 3.38 23.09
N TYR A 431 -23.58 3.42 23.33
CA TYR A 431 -24.37 4.65 23.20
C TYR A 431 -23.83 5.76 24.09
N ASP A 432 -23.47 5.42 25.32
CA ASP A 432 -23.03 6.38 26.32
C ASP A 432 -21.64 6.94 25.96
N GLU A 433 -20.76 6.11 25.38
CA GLU A 433 -19.44 6.56 24.91
C GLU A 433 -19.50 7.54 23.74
N VAL A 434 -20.46 7.37 22.83
CA VAL A 434 -20.56 8.20 21.61
C VAL A 434 -21.40 9.46 21.84
N ASN A 435 -22.43 9.38 22.69
CA ASN A 435 -23.43 10.45 22.82
C ASN A 435 -23.30 11.27 24.12
N LEU A 436 -22.62 10.79 25.16
CA LEU A 436 -22.39 11.58 26.36
C LEU A 436 -21.16 12.47 26.21
N LEU A 437 -21.35 13.74 26.54
CA LEU A 437 -20.28 14.72 26.64
C LEU A 437 -20.17 15.17 28.10
N HIS A 438 -19.00 15.01 28.70
CA HIS A 438 -18.70 15.56 30.01
C HIS A 438 -17.70 16.69 29.87
N ILE A 439 -18.13 17.87 30.30
CA ILE A 439 -17.32 19.08 30.28
C ILE A 439 -16.93 19.38 31.73
N LYS A 440 -15.65 19.15 32.07
CA LYS A 440 -15.10 19.54 33.38
C LYS A 440 -14.55 20.96 33.28
N PHE A 441 -15.16 21.91 34.00
CA PHE A 441 -14.63 23.25 34.19
C PHE A 441 -13.75 23.28 35.43
N TYR A 442 -12.48 23.64 35.27
CA TYR A 442 -11.57 23.85 36.39
C TYR A 442 -10.62 25.01 36.10
N PHE A 443 -10.16 25.67 37.17
CA PHE A 443 -9.15 26.71 37.09
C PHE A 443 -7.78 26.07 36.83
N ALA A 444 -7.04 26.57 35.84
CA ALA A 444 -5.69 26.06 35.54
C ALA A 444 -4.71 26.28 36.71
N HIS A 445 -4.87 27.40 37.41
CA HIS A 445 -4.11 27.77 38.60
C HIS A 445 -5.02 28.45 39.61
N PHE A 446 -4.70 28.32 40.90
CA PHE A 446 -5.34 29.10 41.96
C PHE A 446 -4.73 30.52 41.98
N LYS A 447 -4.98 31.30 40.92
CA LYS A 447 -4.56 32.70 40.82
C LYS A 447 -5.79 33.55 40.57
N GLN A 448 -5.96 34.55 41.43
CA GLN A 448 -6.95 35.59 41.25
C GLN A 448 -6.24 36.79 40.60
N GLU A 449 -6.69 37.19 39.42
CA GLU A 449 -6.23 38.42 38.77
C GLU A 449 -7.26 39.51 39.06
N THR A 450 -6.84 40.55 39.79
CA THR A 450 -7.63 41.75 40.02
C THR A 450 -7.10 42.85 39.11
N ILE A 451 -7.99 43.46 38.32
CA ILE A 451 -7.66 44.62 37.49
C ILE A 451 -8.35 45.81 38.13
N ALA A 452 -7.59 46.61 38.87
CA ALA A 452 -8.06 47.83 39.50
C ALA A 452 -7.64 49.05 38.65
N GLN A 453 -8.57 49.97 38.43
CA GLN A 453 -8.27 51.23 37.77
C GLN A 453 -7.90 52.29 38.82
N GLU A 454 -6.60 52.53 39.01
CA GLU A 454 -6.11 53.57 39.91
C GLU A 454 -6.05 54.94 39.21
N ARG A 455 -6.37 56.00 39.95
CA ARG A 455 -6.19 57.38 39.46
C ARG A 455 -4.71 57.70 39.32
N SER A 456 -4.28 58.06 38.11
CA SER A 456 -2.89 58.44 37.83
C SER A 456 -2.47 59.76 38.49
N TYR A 457 -3.42 60.61 38.90
CA TYR A 457 -3.12 61.92 39.48
C TYR A 457 -4.15 62.32 40.53
N ASN A 458 -3.69 62.61 41.74
CA ASN A 458 -4.52 63.03 42.87
C ASN A 458 -4.39 64.54 43.08
N MET A 459 -5.43 65.21 43.60
CA MET A 459 -5.39 66.64 43.92
C MET A 459 -4.26 66.99 44.89
N PHE A 460 -3.88 66.05 45.78
CA PHE A 460 -2.71 66.21 46.65
C PHE A 460 -1.40 66.30 45.86
N LEU A 461 -1.23 65.48 44.81
CA LEU A 461 -0.07 65.53 43.92
C LEU A 461 -0.04 66.86 43.17
N LEU A 462 -1.19 67.31 42.68
CA LEU A 462 -1.36 68.61 42.01
C LEU A 462 -0.90 69.78 42.90
N LEU A 463 -1.41 69.81 44.14
CA LEU A 463 -1.06 70.87 45.10
C LEU A 463 0.42 70.82 45.50
N ALA A 464 0.98 69.62 45.64
CA ALA A 464 2.40 69.45 45.94
C ALA A 464 3.30 69.93 44.78
N GLU A 465 2.94 69.64 43.53
CA GLU A 465 3.70 70.08 42.35
C GLU A 465 3.61 71.61 42.16
N ILE A 466 2.42 72.20 42.28
CA ILE A 466 2.25 73.65 42.20
C ILE A 466 2.95 74.34 43.38
N GLY A 467 2.78 73.86 44.60
CA GLY A 467 3.44 74.41 45.78
C GLY A 467 4.96 74.28 45.71
N GLY A 468 5.47 73.15 45.24
CA GLY A 468 6.90 72.90 45.05
C GLY A 468 7.50 73.81 43.98
N THR A 469 6.82 74.00 42.85
CA THR A 469 7.30 74.91 41.78
C THR A 469 7.27 76.37 42.21
N ILE A 470 6.18 76.85 42.83
CA ILE A 470 6.09 78.23 43.33
C ILE A 470 7.14 78.47 44.44
N GLY A 471 7.30 77.52 45.36
CA GLY A 471 8.30 77.59 46.42
C GLY A 471 9.73 77.59 45.88
N LEU A 472 10.03 76.80 44.84
CA LEU A 472 11.36 76.73 44.23
C LEU A 472 11.72 78.02 43.48
N TYR A 473 10.80 78.54 42.65
CA TYR A 473 11.12 79.68 41.76
C TYR A 473 11.00 81.03 42.45
N VAL A 474 10.01 81.23 43.31
CA VAL A 474 9.71 82.53 43.91
C VAL A 474 10.15 82.58 45.38
N GLY A 475 10.35 81.42 46.03
CA GLY A 475 10.54 81.36 47.49
C GLY A 475 9.28 81.80 48.26
N ALA A 476 8.14 81.87 47.58
CA ALA A 476 6.89 82.36 48.15
C ALA A 476 5.99 81.19 48.55
N THR A 477 5.29 81.38 49.68
CA THR A 477 4.17 80.53 50.08
C THR A 477 2.86 81.25 49.80
N LEU A 478 1.72 80.55 49.94
CA LEU A 478 0.41 81.19 49.88
C LEU A 478 0.31 82.37 50.87
N LEU A 479 0.98 82.27 52.02
CA LEU A 479 1.06 83.34 53.02
C LEU A 479 1.81 84.57 52.50
N THR A 480 2.89 84.39 51.74
CA THR A 480 3.65 85.50 51.13
C THR A 480 2.80 86.30 50.13
N VAL A 481 1.92 85.60 49.38
CA VAL A 481 0.95 86.26 48.50
C VAL A 481 -0.07 87.06 49.32
N ALA A 482 -0.59 86.47 50.40
CA ALA A 482 -1.53 87.16 51.29
C ALA A 482 -0.90 88.41 51.94
N GLU A 483 0.35 88.33 52.39
CA GLU A 483 1.09 89.45 52.97
C GLU A 483 1.29 90.59 51.95
N THR A 484 1.64 90.24 50.71
CA THR A 484 1.76 91.21 49.61
C THR A 484 0.44 91.95 49.38
N VAL A 485 -0.68 91.22 49.38
CA VAL A 485 -2.02 91.81 49.25
C VAL A 485 -2.31 92.78 50.40
N VAL A 486 -2.03 92.40 51.64
CA VAL A 486 -2.20 93.27 52.83
C VAL A 486 -1.35 94.54 52.71
N PHE A 487 -0.08 94.43 52.31
CA PHE A 487 0.81 95.57 52.12
C PHE A 487 0.27 96.57 51.07
N PHE A 488 -0.25 96.08 49.95
CA PHE A 488 -0.88 96.92 48.94
C PHE A 488 -2.12 97.66 49.47
N PHE A 489 -2.95 96.99 50.27
CA PHE A 489 -4.10 97.62 50.90
C PHE A 489 -3.70 98.66 51.96
N GLU A 490 -2.70 98.38 52.80
CA GLU A 490 -2.23 99.33 53.82
C GLU A 490 -1.64 100.60 53.20
N ARG A 491 -0.82 100.46 52.15
CA ARG A 491 -0.26 101.60 51.41
C ARG A 491 -1.35 102.49 50.79
N LYS A 492 -2.44 101.89 50.28
CA LYS A 492 -3.58 102.64 49.72
C LYS A 492 -4.31 103.46 50.80
N THR A 493 -4.44 102.91 52.01
CA THR A 493 -5.08 103.58 53.16
C THR A 493 -4.22 104.72 53.71
N ARG A 494 -2.89 104.55 53.80
CA ARG A 494 -1.96 105.59 54.28
C ARG A 494 -1.88 106.81 53.34
N ASN A 495 -1.93 106.58 52.03
CA ASN A 495 -1.96 107.66 51.04
C ASN A 495 -3.28 108.47 51.06
N TYR A 496 -4.38 107.86 51.52
CA TYR A 496 -5.67 108.56 51.65
C TYR A 496 -5.76 109.42 52.92
N LEU A 497 -5.10 109.01 54.02
CA LEU A 497 -5.14 109.73 55.31
C LEU A 497 -4.27 111.00 55.35
N LEU A 498 -3.10 111.00 54.71
CA LEU A 498 -2.21 112.19 54.72
C LEU A 498 -2.70 113.35 53.85
N LYS A 499 -3.60 113.09 52.87
CA LYS A 499 -4.09 114.11 51.95
C LYS A 499 -5.19 115.00 52.54
N LYS A 500 -5.70 114.72 53.74
CA LYS A 500 -6.77 115.52 54.37
C LYS A 500 -6.26 116.62 55.32
N ASN A 501 -4.97 116.65 55.64
CA ASN A 501 -4.39 117.62 56.59
C ASN A 501 -3.56 118.75 55.94
N TYR A 502 -3.57 118.89 54.61
CA TYR A 502 -3.02 120.05 53.89
C TYR A 502 -3.82 120.29 52.61
N VAL A 503 -4.87 121.12 52.71
CA VAL A 503 -5.27 122.27 51.87
C VAL A 503 -6.59 122.80 52.43
#